data_AF-A0A2V6CH72-F1
#
_entry.id   AF-A0A2V6CH72-F1
#
_cell.length_a   1.000
_cell.length_b   1.000
_cell.length_c   1.000
_cell.angle_alpha   90.00
_cell.angle_beta   90.00
_cell.angle_gamma   90.00
#
_symmetry.space_group_name_H-M   'P 1'
#
loop_
_entity.id
_entity.type
_entity.pdbx_description
1 polymer ?
#
loop_
_entity_poly.entity_id
_entity_poly.type
_entity_poly.pdbx_seq_one_letter_code
_entity_poly.pdbx_strand_id
1 'polypeptide(L)'
;FTTVGGKVSPYIARAYLPALPALSALCSDTQVMVSWPSVDTAGFALEQAGTLATPAGWVTAAGITDDGTNKSLTIPATNSAQFFRLRRP
;
A
#
# COMPACT_ATOMS: atom_id res chain seq x y z
N PHE A 1 16.31 -40.28 -3.13
CA PHE A 1 17.29 -40.82 -2.16
C PHE A 1 16.52 -41.62 -1.14
N THR A 2 16.96 -42.86 -0.91
CA THR A 2 16.38 -43.85 -0.02
C THR A 2 16.54 -43.40 1.43
N THR A 3 15.44 -43.41 2.19
CA THR A 3 15.39 -42.87 3.56
C THR A 3 15.91 -43.89 4.57
N VAL A 4 16.91 -43.48 5.36
CA VAL A 4 17.29 -44.08 6.65
C VAL A 4 17.36 -42.95 7.68
N GLY A 5 16.62 -43.07 8.79
CA GLY A 5 16.58 -42.08 9.89
C GLY A 5 15.23 -41.37 10.04
N GLY A 6 14.25 -42.06 10.61
CA GLY A 6 12.84 -41.63 10.74
C GLY A 6 12.56 -40.47 11.70
N LYS A 7 13.05 -39.27 11.40
CA LYS A 7 12.48 -38.00 11.89
C LYS A 7 12.40 -36.99 10.75
N VAL A 8 11.27 -37.00 10.06
CA VAL A 8 10.88 -35.92 9.15
C VAL A 8 10.11 -34.92 9.99
N SER A 9 10.68 -33.75 10.28
CA SER A 9 9.91 -32.63 10.84
C SER A 9 8.92 -32.16 9.76
N PRO A 10 7.60 -32.32 9.92
CA PRO A 10 6.64 -31.94 8.89
C PRO A 10 6.40 -30.42 8.83
N TYR A 11 7.00 -29.65 9.73
CA TYR A 11 6.70 -28.24 9.90
C TYR A 11 7.66 -27.37 9.10
N ILE A 12 7.44 -27.30 7.79
CA ILE A 12 7.86 -26.11 7.05
C ILE A 12 6.89 -25.02 7.46
N ALA A 13 7.27 -24.22 8.45
CA ALA A 13 6.59 -22.96 8.74
C ALA A 13 6.78 -22.05 7.51
N ARG A 14 5.82 -22.06 6.59
CA ARG A 14 5.71 -20.99 5.59
C ARG A 14 5.22 -19.76 6.33
N ALA A 15 6.10 -18.80 6.55
CA ALA A 15 5.69 -17.46 6.93
C ALA A 15 4.92 -16.88 5.73
N TYR A 16 3.58 -16.85 5.83
CA TYR A 16 2.76 -16.07 4.91
C TYR A 16 2.91 -14.62 5.34
N LEU A 17 3.89 -13.91 4.77
CA LEU A 17 3.97 -12.48 4.93
C LEU A 17 2.83 -11.88 4.11
N PRO A 18 1.92 -11.10 4.72
CA PRO A 18 0.92 -10.36 3.94
C PRO A 18 1.66 -9.53 2.90
N ALA A 19 1.31 -9.70 1.63
CA ALA A 19 1.92 -8.92 0.56
C ALA A 19 1.74 -7.42 0.88
N LEU A 20 2.80 -6.63 0.72
CA LEU A 20 2.64 -5.19 0.86
C LEU A 20 1.66 -4.71 -0.21
N PRO A 21 0.66 -3.89 0.16
CA PRO A 21 -0.29 -3.39 -0.81
C PRO A 21 0.41 -2.54 -1.86
N ALA A 22 0.13 -2.85 -3.12
CA ALA A 22 0.55 -2.01 -4.22
C ALA A 22 -0.25 -0.69 -4.19
N LEU A 23 0.46 0.43 -4.25
CA LEU A 23 -0.12 1.75 -4.42
C LEU A 23 -0.06 2.11 -5.90
N SER A 24 -1.22 2.35 -6.49
CA SER A 24 -1.40 2.72 -7.90
C SER A 24 -1.82 4.18 -8.02
N ALA A 25 -1.45 4.82 -9.12
CA ALA A 25 -1.92 6.16 -9.47
C ALA A 25 -2.36 6.18 -10.93
N LEU A 26 -3.54 6.74 -11.18
CA LEU A 26 -4.12 6.93 -12.50
C LEU A 26 -4.47 8.41 -12.66
N CYS A 27 -4.04 9.03 -13.74
CA CYS A 27 -4.44 10.38 -14.11
C CYS A 27 -5.50 10.31 -15.21
N SER A 28 -6.63 10.99 -15.02
CA SER A 28 -7.68 11.17 -16.02
C SER A 28 -8.07 12.64 -16.08
N ASP A 29 -7.86 13.27 -17.23
CA ASP A 29 -8.13 14.69 -17.48
C ASP A 29 -7.48 15.62 -16.44
N THR A 30 -8.29 16.13 -15.52
CA THR A 30 -7.90 17.08 -14.48
C THR A 30 -7.89 16.44 -13.09
N GLN A 31 -7.97 15.12 -13.01
CA GLN A 31 -8.07 14.36 -11.77
C GLN A 31 -6.99 13.28 -11.72
N VAL A 32 -6.44 13.07 -10.53
CA VAL A 32 -5.57 11.94 -10.22
C VAL A 32 -6.27 11.08 -9.18
N MET A 33 -6.41 9.79 -9.49
CA MET A 33 -6.89 8.79 -8.56
C MET A 33 -5.72 7.94 -8.07
N VAL A 34 -5.51 7.94 -6.76
CA VAL A 34 -4.57 7.05 -6.09
C VAL A 34 -5.37 5.90 -5.49
N SER A 35 -4.99 4.65 -5.74
CA SER A 35 -5.74 3.48 -5.29
C SER A 35 -4.87 2.32 -4.83
N TRP A 36 -5.41 1.49 -3.94
CA TRP A 36 -4.78 0.28 -3.42
C TRP A 36 -5.84 -0.74 -2.99
N PRO A 37 -5.49 -2.04 -2.88
CA PRO A 37 -6.45 -3.07 -2.48
C PRO A 37 -7.05 -2.82 -1.08
N SER A 38 -8.33 -3.14 -0.89
CA SER A 38 -8.99 -3.11 0.43
C SER A 38 -8.65 -4.32 1.28
N VAL A 39 -8.30 -5.45 0.64
CA VAL A 39 -7.89 -6.69 1.32
C VAL A 39 -6.46 -6.57 1.86
N ASP A 40 -6.25 -7.11 3.06
CA ASP A 40 -4.93 -7.16 3.74
C ASP A 40 -4.27 -5.78 3.97
N THR A 41 -5.05 -4.69 3.90
CA THR A 41 -4.57 -3.31 4.13
C THR A 41 -5.01 -2.70 5.46
N ALA A 42 -5.55 -3.52 6.35
CA ALA A 42 -5.83 -3.10 7.72
C ALA A 42 -4.55 -2.57 8.40
N GLY A 43 -4.66 -1.39 9.02
CA GLY A 43 -3.54 -0.73 9.69
C GLY A 43 -2.61 0.07 8.78
N PHE A 44 -2.86 0.16 7.47
CA PHE A 44 -2.19 1.14 6.62
C PHE A 44 -2.97 2.45 6.57
N ALA A 45 -2.26 3.57 6.66
CA ALA A 45 -2.74 4.89 6.34
C ALA A 45 -2.09 5.39 5.04
N LEU A 46 -2.86 6.09 4.22
CA LEU A 46 -2.31 6.86 3.10
C LEU A 46 -1.72 8.15 3.66
N GLU A 47 -0.44 8.40 3.37
CA GLU A 47 0.22 9.66 3.65
C GLU A 47 0.57 10.37 2.33
N GLN A 48 0.58 11.70 2.39
CA GLN A 48 0.93 12.57 1.28
C GLN A 48 1.98 13.62 1.68
N ALA A 49 2.75 14.09 0.71
CA ALA A 49 3.70 15.18 0.86
C ALA A 49 3.81 15.98 -0.45
N GLY A 50 4.07 17.29 -0.35
CA GLY A 50 4.34 18.15 -1.52
C GLY A 50 5.81 18.17 -1.95
N THR A 51 6.72 17.69 -1.09
CA THR A 51 8.16 17.64 -1.37
C THR A 51 8.80 16.48 -0.61
N LEU A 52 9.88 15.93 -1.17
CA LEU A 52 10.71 14.90 -0.54
C LEU A 52 11.98 15.47 0.11
N ALA A 53 12.12 16.81 0.16
CA ALA A 53 13.22 17.46 0.87
C ALA A 53 13.26 17.02 2.34
N THR A 54 14.46 16.77 2.88
CA THR A 54 14.61 16.23 4.23
C THR A 54 14.55 17.35 5.28
N PRO A 55 13.73 17.23 6.34
CA PRO A 55 12.76 16.17 6.60
C PRO A 55 11.47 16.33 5.79
N ALA A 56 10.98 15.24 5.18
CA ALA A 56 9.76 15.29 4.38
C ALA A 56 8.54 15.40 5.30
N GLY A 57 7.72 16.43 5.09
CA GLY A 57 6.50 16.71 5.85
C GLY A 57 5.32 15.82 5.44
N TRP A 58 5.42 14.52 5.70
CA TRP A 58 4.34 13.57 5.44
C TRP A 58 3.15 13.81 6.37
N VAL A 59 1.95 13.89 5.80
CA VAL A 59 0.69 14.03 6.54
C VAL A 59 -0.30 12.98 6.09
N THR A 60 -1.17 12.51 6.99
CA THR A 60 -2.23 11.57 6.64
C THR A 60 -3.22 12.22 5.69
N ALA A 61 -3.53 11.53 4.58
CA ALA A 61 -4.54 11.96 3.64
C ALA A 61 -5.96 11.66 4.17
N ALA A 62 -6.92 12.51 3.81
CA ALA A 62 -8.33 12.35 4.16
C ALA A 62 -9.18 12.17 2.89
N GLY A 63 -10.45 11.76 3.05
CA GLY A 63 -11.37 11.60 1.92
C GLY A 63 -11.19 10.31 1.13
N ILE A 64 -10.63 9.27 1.76
CA ILE A 64 -10.49 7.95 1.15
C ILE A 64 -11.88 7.29 1.02
N THR A 65 -12.20 6.83 -0.17
CA THR A 65 -13.39 6.02 -0.47
C THR A 65 -13.00 4.54 -0.56
N ASP A 66 -13.92 3.63 -0.27
CA ASP A 66 -13.71 2.18 -0.38
C ASP A 66 -14.92 1.56 -1.09
N ASP A 67 -14.69 0.89 -2.21
CA ASP A 67 -15.73 0.20 -2.98
C ASP A 67 -15.90 -1.29 -2.56
N GLY A 68 -15.15 -1.72 -1.54
CA GLY A 68 -15.10 -3.10 -1.04
C GLY A 68 -13.99 -3.94 -1.68
N THR A 69 -13.44 -3.50 -2.81
CA THR A 69 -12.31 -4.15 -3.50
C THR A 69 -11.06 -3.29 -3.41
N ASN A 70 -11.19 -1.99 -3.65
CA ASN A 70 -10.12 -1.01 -3.60
C ASN A 70 -10.51 0.19 -2.74
N LYS A 71 -9.52 0.71 -2.03
CA LYS A 71 -9.55 2.05 -1.45
C LYS A 71 -8.97 3.02 -2.47
N SER A 72 -9.54 4.22 -2.54
CA SER A 72 -9.10 5.25 -3.47
C SER A 72 -9.21 6.65 -2.88
N LEU A 73 -8.36 7.54 -3.39
CA LEU A 73 -8.40 8.98 -3.16
C LEU A 73 -8.32 9.68 -4.51
N THR A 74 -9.31 10.51 -4.81
CA THR A 74 -9.33 11.33 -6.04
C THR A 74 -9.06 12.79 -5.68
N ILE A 75 -8.08 13.38 -6.35
CA ILE A 75 -7.67 14.77 -6.16
C ILE A 75 -7.56 15.48 -7.50
N PRO A 76 -7.75 16.81 -7.54
CA PRO A 76 -7.48 17.59 -8.74
C PRO A 76 -5.98 17.56 -9.07
N ALA A 77 -5.65 17.44 -10.35
CA ALA A 77 -4.30 17.60 -10.87
C ALA A 77 -3.91 19.09 -10.81
N THR A 78 -2.93 19.45 -9.98
CA THR A 78 -2.56 20.85 -9.71
C THR A 78 -1.28 21.30 -10.45
N ASN A 79 -0.76 20.49 -11.39
CA ASN A 79 0.56 20.67 -12.02
C ASN A 79 1.74 20.81 -11.04
N SER A 80 1.51 20.52 -9.74
CA SER A 80 2.52 20.50 -8.70
C SER A 80 2.85 19.05 -8.33
N ALA A 81 4.10 18.80 -7.96
CA ALA A 81 4.49 17.46 -7.51
C ALA A 81 3.74 17.11 -6.22
N GLN A 82 3.12 15.93 -6.21
CA GLN A 82 2.50 15.34 -5.02
C GLN A 82 2.99 13.91 -4.89
N PHE A 83 3.39 13.56 -3.68
CA PHE A 83 3.96 12.25 -3.35
C PHE A 83 3.01 11.53 -2.40
N PHE A 84 2.85 10.23 -2.60
CA PHE A 84 1.94 9.38 -1.83
C PHE A 84 2.67 8.14 -1.37
N ARG A 85 2.35 7.66 -0.16
CA ARG A 85 2.81 6.36 0.34
C ARG A 85 1.77 5.73 1.25
N LEU A 86 1.76 4.40 1.28
CA LEU A 86 1.06 3.65 2.32
C LEU A 86 2.04 3.36 3.46
N ARG A 87 1.62 3.66 4.69
CA ARG A 87 2.44 3.46 5.88
C ARG A 87 1.63 2.78 6.97
N ARG A 88 2.24 1.80 7.64
CA ARG A 88 1.73 1.29 8.93
C ARG A 88 2.26 2.22 10.04
N PRO A 89 1.39 2.80 10.89
CA PRO A 89 1.79 3.58 12.05
C PRO A 89 2.72 2.81 13.00
#